data_AF-A0A7V9VFV0-F1
#
_entry.id   AF-A0A7V9VFV0-F1
#
_cell.length_a   1.000
_cell.length_b   1.000
_cell.length_c   1.000
_cell.angle_alpha   90.00
_cell.angle_beta   90.00
_cell.angle_gamma   90.00
#
_symmetry.space_group_name_H-M   'P 1'
#
loop_
_entity.id
_entity.type
_entity.pdbx_description
1 polymer ?
#
loop_
_entity_poly.entity_id
_entity_poly.type
_entity_poly.pdbx_seq_one_letter_code
_entity_poly.pdbx_strand_id
1 'polypeptide(L)'
;MWNPDRYRDCDYGLGHDDSFEPDVQVDEAFVPVADEPYIQTVLGPISPENAGITLVGEHLYANPAQLQSDQANYQLTDREAALVDLETFFTVGGRTIVDTTSAENGRSTEALVWLAQHAPVNIVASSGVNPGGTPDNPSATLWLKQELTEGLDGTTAKPGLLTCAMQNDADSLKASFRLAAEYQRQTGLPVMLRERAATAAFQLPEAAIE
;
A
#
# COMPACT_ATOMS: atom_id res chain seq x y z
N MET A 1 -19.30 31.23 45.84
CA MET A 1 -19.86 32.29 44.98
C MET A 1 -18.77 32.67 44.00
N TRP A 2 -19.01 32.41 42.71
CA TRP A 2 -18.06 32.68 41.62
C TRP A 2 -17.78 34.19 41.56
N ASN A 3 -16.49 34.57 41.53
CA ASN A 3 -16.05 35.97 41.47
C ASN A 3 -15.40 36.21 40.10
N PRO A 4 -16.11 36.83 39.14
CA PRO A 4 -15.60 37.06 37.79
C PRO A 4 -14.42 38.05 37.74
N ASP A 5 -14.17 38.82 38.80
CA ASP A 5 -13.11 39.84 38.81
C ASP A 5 -11.72 39.30 39.21
N ARG A 6 -11.62 38.03 39.63
CA ARG A 6 -10.36 37.41 40.06
C ARG A 6 -9.60 36.64 38.96
N TYR A 7 -10.17 36.53 37.76
CA TYR A 7 -9.65 35.70 36.66
C TYR A 7 -9.39 36.52 35.39
N ARG A 8 -8.85 37.74 35.53
CA ARG A 8 -8.55 38.63 34.39
C ARG A 8 -7.09 38.59 33.89
N ASP A 9 -6.20 37.87 34.57
CA ASP A 9 -4.80 37.69 34.13
C ASP A 9 -4.60 36.32 33.48
N CYS A 10 -5.37 36.04 32.43
CA CYS A 10 -5.07 34.96 31.51
C CYS A 10 -4.52 35.57 30.22
N ASP A 11 -3.37 36.22 30.34
CA ASP A 11 -2.51 36.47 29.19
C ASP A 11 -1.88 35.13 28.81
N TYR A 12 -2.47 34.47 27.82
CA TYR A 12 -1.94 33.22 27.28
C TYR A 12 -0.81 33.47 26.26
N GLY A 13 -0.28 34.68 26.16
CA GLY A 13 0.82 35.04 25.27
C GLY A 13 0.43 35.23 23.81
N LEU A 14 -0.85 35.43 23.52
CA LEU A 14 -1.35 35.69 22.17
C LEU A 14 -1.33 37.20 21.86
N GLY A 15 -0.79 37.57 20.70
CA GLY A 15 -0.95 38.91 20.14
C GLY A 15 -2.41 39.24 19.81
N HIS A 16 -2.70 40.52 19.52
CA HIS A 16 -4.07 41.00 19.27
C HIS A 16 -4.81 40.23 18.16
N ASP A 17 -4.06 39.70 17.20
CA ASP A 17 -4.56 38.99 16.03
C ASP A 17 -4.23 37.48 16.05
N ASP A 18 -3.61 36.98 17.12
CA ASP A 18 -3.27 35.56 17.22
C ASP A 18 -4.46 34.76 17.75
N SER A 19 -4.68 33.58 17.17
CA SER A 19 -5.70 32.63 17.58
C SER A 19 -5.05 31.32 18.03
N PHE A 20 -5.71 30.59 18.93
CA PHE A 20 -5.37 29.20 19.24
C PHE A 20 -5.81 28.22 18.14
N GLU A 21 -6.46 28.72 17.09
CA GLU A 21 -6.77 27.91 15.95
C GLU A 21 -5.47 27.37 15.36
N PRO A 22 -5.33 26.05 15.21
CA PRO A 22 -4.19 25.50 14.50
C PRO A 22 -4.19 26.14 13.12
N ASP A 23 -3.02 26.57 12.64
CA ASP A 23 -2.86 26.93 11.24
C ASP A 23 -3.38 25.74 10.43
N VAL A 24 -4.58 25.86 9.89
CA VAL A 24 -5.15 24.84 9.02
C VAL A 24 -4.39 24.98 7.72
N GLN A 25 -3.19 24.41 7.69
CA GLN A 25 -2.54 24.05 6.45
C GLN A 25 -3.49 23.04 5.83
N VAL A 26 -4.26 23.52 4.85
CA VAL A 26 -4.92 22.65 3.90
C VAL A 26 -3.75 21.96 3.22
N ASP A 27 -3.45 20.73 3.62
CA ASP A 27 -2.40 19.93 3.00
C ASP A 27 -2.75 19.80 1.52
N GLU A 28 -2.18 20.68 0.69
CA GLU A 28 -2.22 20.51 -0.74
C GLU A 28 -1.63 19.14 -1.04
N ALA A 29 -2.30 18.37 -1.90
CA ALA A 29 -1.85 17.03 -2.25
C ALA A 29 -0.38 17.11 -2.69
N PHE A 30 0.48 16.34 -2.03
CA PHE A 30 1.91 16.31 -2.36
C PHE A 30 2.07 15.86 -3.81
N VAL A 31 2.71 16.68 -4.63
CA VAL A 31 3.06 16.35 -6.02
C VAL A 31 4.58 16.30 -6.12
N PRO A 32 5.20 15.11 -6.19
CA PRO A 32 6.64 15.00 -6.25
C PRO A 32 7.15 15.69 -7.51
N VAL A 33 8.18 16.53 -7.36
CA VAL A 33 8.94 17.04 -8.50
C VAL A 33 9.92 15.97 -9.01
N ALA A 34 10.46 16.16 -10.21
CA ALA A 34 11.42 15.22 -10.77
C ALA A 34 12.60 14.97 -9.80
N ASP A 35 12.93 13.69 -9.60
CA ASP A 35 13.99 13.19 -8.71
C ASP A 35 13.78 13.39 -7.19
N GLU A 36 12.61 13.89 -6.75
CA GLU A 36 12.27 13.95 -5.33
C GLU A 36 11.82 12.58 -4.81
N PRO A 37 12.38 12.06 -3.70
CA PRO A 37 11.95 10.78 -3.15
C PRO A 37 10.53 10.88 -2.58
N TYR A 38 9.69 9.90 -2.87
CA TYR A 38 8.31 9.84 -2.39
C TYR A 38 7.88 8.39 -2.11
N ILE A 39 6.77 8.24 -1.39
CA ILE A 39 6.09 6.96 -1.17
C ILE A 39 4.77 6.99 -1.91
N GLN A 40 4.58 6.08 -2.86
CA GLN A 40 3.31 5.96 -3.58
C GLN A 40 2.29 5.22 -2.71
N THR A 41 1.23 5.91 -2.27
CA THR A 41 0.06 5.30 -1.62
C THR A 41 -1.07 5.08 -2.63
N VAL A 42 -2.13 4.37 -2.22
CA VAL A 42 -3.32 4.18 -3.06
C VAL A 42 -4.09 5.46 -3.35
N LEU A 43 -3.95 6.51 -2.52
CA LEU A 43 -4.57 7.82 -2.75
C LEU A 43 -3.63 8.83 -3.41
N GLY A 44 -2.36 8.48 -3.62
CA GLY A 44 -1.37 9.37 -4.22
C GLY A 44 -0.01 9.30 -3.52
N PRO A 45 0.98 10.01 -4.07
CA PRO A 45 2.29 10.10 -3.45
C PRO A 45 2.22 10.91 -2.15
N ILE A 46 2.99 10.48 -1.14
CA ILE A 46 3.26 11.23 0.08
C ILE A 46 4.77 11.45 0.20
N SER A 47 5.15 12.49 0.94
CA SER A 47 6.54 12.70 1.28
C SER A 47 7.02 11.68 2.33
N PRO A 48 8.31 11.28 2.33
CA PRO A 48 8.81 10.25 3.25
C PRO A 48 8.65 10.60 4.74
N GLU A 49 8.68 11.88 5.11
CA GLU A 49 8.46 12.33 6.48
C GLU A 49 7.03 12.06 6.99
N ASN A 50 6.05 11.98 6.08
CA ASN A 50 4.66 11.69 6.41
C ASN A 50 4.38 10.19 6.58
N ALA A 51 5.38 9.31 6.36
CA ALA A 51 5.23 7.88 6.53
C ALA A 51 4.99 7.46 8.00
N GLY A 52 5.65 8.14 8.95
CA GLY A 52 5.58 7.81 10.37
C GLY A 52 5.88 6.34 10.71
N ILE A 53 5.25 5.82 11.76
CA ILE A 53 5.37 4.40 12.13
C ILE A 53 4.70 3.55 11.05
N THR A 54 5.49 2.68 10.42
CA THR A 54 5.10 1.92 9.23
C THR A 54 5.16 0.41 9.48
N LEU A 55 4.06 -0.30 9.19
CA LEU A 55 4.06 -1.77 9.05
C LEU A 55 4.29 -2.12 7.59
N VAL A 56 5.34 -2.88 7.30
CA VAL A 56 5.86 -3.05 5.93
C VAL A 56 5.39 -4.33 5.22
N GLY A 57 4.64 -5.20 5.90
CA GLY A 57 4.32 -6.54 5.39
C GLY A 57 3.01 -7.10 5.91
N GLU A 58 1.90 -6.44 5.58
CA GLU A 58 0.56 -6.80 6.07
C GLU A 58 -0.38 -7.25 4.93
N HIS A 59 -1.56 -7.73 5.33
CA HIS A 59 -2.69 -8.07 4.46
C HIS A 59 -3.96 -7.43 5.02
N LEU A 60 -4.53 -6.46 4.31
CA LEU A 60 -5.76 -5.75 4.69
C LEU A 60 -6.99 -6.32 4.00
N TYR A 61 -6.83 -6.77 2.75
CA TYR A 61 -7.87 -7.48 2.01
C TYR A 61 -7.26 -8.56 1.12
N ALA A 62 -7.59 -9.82 1.40
CA ALA A 62 -7.10 -10.97 0.67
C ALA A 62 -8.21 -12.01 0.49
N ASN A 63 -8.50 -12.38 -0.75
CA ASN A 63 -9.47 -13.43 -1.06
C ASN A 63 -8.87 -14.56 -1.91
N PRO A 64 -7.90 -15.33 -1.37
CA PRO A 64 -7.28 -16.42 -2.10
C PRO A 64 -8.28 -17.52 -2.46
N ALA A 65 -9.40 -17.65 -1.74
CA ALA A 65 -10.36 -18.71 -2.03
C ALA A 65 -11.16 -18.51 -3.34
N GLN A 66 -11.25 -17.28 -3.85
CA GLN A 66 -11.73 -17.03 -5.22
C GLN A 66 -10.79 -17.61 -6.27
N LEU A 67 -9.53 -17.87 -5.92
CA LEU A 67 -8.51 -18.42 -6.78
C LEU A 67 -8.27 -19.92 -6.53
N GLN A 68 -8.52 -20.41 -5.30
CA GLN A 68 -8.33 -21.81 -4.90
C GLN A 68 -9.36 -22.27 -3.84
N SER A 69 -10.12 -23.32 -4.12
CA SER A 69 -11.33 -23.69 -3.36
C SER A 69 -11.10 -24.20 -1.91
N ASP A 70 -9.86 -24.44 -1.46
CA ASP A 70 -9.52 -24.98 -0.13
C ASP A 70 -8.88 -23.94 0.82
N GLN A 71 -8.80 -22.67 0.41
CA GLN A 71 -8.11 -21.60 1.14
C GLN A 71 -9.02 -20.72 2.02
N ALA A 72 -10.20 -21.22 2.43
CA ALA A 72 -11.21 -20.41 3.13
C ALA A 72 -10.70 -19.75 4.44
N ASN A 73 -9.78 -20.41 5.16
CA ASN A 73 -9.22 -19.88 6.41
C ASN A 73 -8.24 -18.70 6.22
N TYR A 74 -7.84 -18.41 4.98
CA TYR A 74 -6.92 -17.31 4.64
C TYR A 74 -7.66 -16.11 4.03
N GLN A 75 -9.00 -16.07 4.14
CA GLN A 75 -9.81 -14.96 3.66
C GLN A 75 -9.84 -13.81 4.66
N LEU A 76 -9.45 -12.63 4.18
CA LEU A 76 -9.63 -11.34 4.82
C LEU A 76 -10.50 -10.51 3.88
N THR A 77 -11.81 -10.68 3.97
CA THR A 77 -12.79 -10.06 3.04
C THR A 77 -13.74 -9.08 3.72
N ASP A 78 -13.61 -8.89 5.03
CA ASP A 78 -14.37 -7.92 5.81
C ASP A 78 -13.57 -6.63 5.93
N ARG A 79 -13.85 -5.67 5.04
CA ARG A 79 -13.15 -4.37 5.03
C ARG A 79 -13.54 -3.51 6.23
N GLU A 80 -14.73 -3.68 6.80
CA GLU A 80 -15.16 -2.97 8.00
C GLU A 80 -14.40 -3.47 9.23
N ALA A 81 -14.11 -4.77 9.32
CA ALA A 81 -13.20 -5.31 10.33
C ALA A 81 -11.77 -4.77 10.14
N ALA A 82 -11.26 -4.74 8.91
CA ALA A 82 -9.95 -4.16 8.62
C ALA A 82 -9.88 -2.67 9.02
N LEU A 83 -10.94 -1.89 8.80
CA LEU A 83 -11.02 -0.49 9.23
C LEU A 83 -10.84 -0.34 10.75
N VAL A 84 -11.48 -1.19 11.56
CA VAL A 84 -11.34 -1.18 13.02
C VAL A 84 -9.88 -1.45 13.44
N ASP A 85 -9.21 -2.38 12.77
CA ASP A 85 -7.80 -2.68 13.02
C ASP A 85 -6.90 -1.49 12.63
N LEU A 86 -7.18 -0.81 11.51
CA LEU A 86 -6.45 0.39 11.09
C LEU A 86 -6.65 1.57 12.05
N GLU A 87 -7.86 1.79 12.54
CA GLU A 87 -8.15 2.80 13.56
C GLU A 87 -7.40 2.48 14.86
N THR A 88 -7.38 1.21 15.27
CA THR A 88 -6.62 0.75 16.44
C THR A 88 -5.12 1.00 16.25
N PHE A 89 -4.57 0.66 15.08
CA PHE A 89 -3.17 0.94 14.74
C PHE A 89 -2.86 2.44 14.80
N PHE A 90 -3.75 3.29 14.30
CA PHE A 90 -3.59 4.74 14.39
C PHE A 90 -3.55 5.24 15.83
N THR A 91 -4.40 4.70 16.72
CA THR A 91 -4.46 5.11 18.13
C THR A 91 -3.17 4.83 18.90
N VAL A 92 -2.38 3.84 18.48
CA VAL A 92 -1.07 3.52 19.06
C VAL A 92 0.10 4.22 18.35
N GLY A 93 -0.19 5.18 17.47
CA GLY A 93 0.80 6.00 16.76
C GLY A 93 1.17 5.50 15.36
N GLY A 94 0.50 4.45 14.87
CA GLY A 94 0.64 3.96 13.50
C GLY A 94 0.25 5.00 12.46
N ARG A 95 0.95 5.02 11.33
CA ARG A 95 0.70 6.01 10.24
C ARG A 95 0.65 5.41 8.86
N THR A 96 1.44 4.38 8.57
CA THR A 96 1.46 3.76 7.23
C THR A 96 1.41 2.25 7.31
N ILE A 97 0.65 1.62 6.42
CA ILE A 97 0.65 0.17 6.22
C ILE A 97 0.95 -0.12 4.76
N VAL A 98 1.83 -1.10 4.55
CA VAL A 98 2.14 -1.66 3.24
C VAL A 98 1.41 -2.99 3.09
N ASP A 99 0.40 -3.02 2.24
CA ASP A 99 -0.34 -4.21 1.87
C ASP A 99 0.44 -4.99 0.80
N THR A 100 0.87 -6.19 1.17
CA THR A 100 1.67 -7.08 0.32
C THR A 100 0.83 -8.11 -0.42
N THR A 101 -0.48 -7.93 -0.49
CA THR A 101 -1.39 -8.79 -1.23
C THR A 101 -1.23 -8.53 -2.72
N SER A 102 -0.65 -9.49 -3.45
CA SER A 102 -0.60 -9.49 -4.90
C SER A 102 -1.92 -9.99 -5.50
N ALA A 103 -2.12 -9.76 -6.80
CA ALA A 103 -3.28 -10.28 -7.54
C ALA A 103 -3.45 -11.81 -7.39
N GLU A 104 -2.35 -12.55 -7.24
CA GLU A 104 -2.34 -14.01 -7.04
C GLU A 104 -2.91 -14.45 -5.69
N ASN A 105 -3.06 -13.53 -4.73
CA ASN A 105 -3.59 -13.76 -3.38
C ASN A 105 -4.99 -13.15 -3.20
N GLY A 106 -5.64 -12.70 -4.28
CA GLY A 106 -6.98 -12.10 -4.25
C GLY A 106 -7.00 -10.68 -3.69
N ARG A 107 -6.02 -9.85 -4.09
CA ARG A 107 -6.00 -8.40 -3.84
C ARG A 107 -7.32 -7.76 -4.31
N SER A 108 -7.79 -6.77 -3.56
CA SER A 108 -8.85 -5.86 -4.01
C SER A 108 -8.41 -4.42 -3.83
N THR A 109 -7.96 -3.77 -4.91
CA THR A 109 -7.56 -2.36 -4.84
C THR A 109 -8.75 -1.46 -4.51
N GLU A 110 -9.96 -1.78 -4.94
CA GLU A 110 -11.17 -1.05 -4.55
C GLU A 110 -11.36 -1.04 -3.03
N ALA A 111 -11.18 -2.18 -2.37
CA ALA A 111 -11.23 -2.26 -0.91
C ALA A 111 -10.12 -1.44 -0.24
N LEU A 112 -8.89 -1.48 -0.78
CA LEU A 112 -7.77 -0.67 -0.27
C LEU A 112 -8.01 0.83 -0.42
N VAL A 113 -8.56 1.28 -1.56
CA VAL A 113 -8.93 2.68 -1.78
C VAL A 113 -10.02 3.10 -0.82
N TRP A 114 -11.05 2.25 -0.63
CA TRP A 114 -12.10 2.51 0.35
C TRP A 114 -11.51 2.64 1.76
N LEU A 115 -10.65 1.71 2.18
CA LEU A 115 -9.98 1.77 3.49
C LEU A 115 -9.17 3.06 3.64
N ALA A 116 -8.39 3.45 2.64
CA ALA A 116 -7.56 4.66 2.70
C ALA A 116 -8.39 5.95 2.79
N GLN A 117 -9.62 5.94 2.28
CA GLN A 117 -10.55 7.08 2.40
C GLN A 117 -11.22 7.18 3.77
N HIS A 118 -11.28 6.09 4.53
CA HIS A 118 -12.03 6.02 5.79
C HIS A 118 -11.11 5.88 7.02
N ALA A 119 -9.92 5.31 6.87
CA ALA A 119 -8.95 5.14 7.93
C ALA A 119 -7.95 6.31 7.98
N PRO A 120 -7.55 6.79 9.16
CA PRO A 120 -6.57 7.88 9.31
C PRO A 120 -5.11 7.40 9.10
N VAL A 121 -4.86 6.51 8.14
CA VAL A 121 -3.53 5.95 7.85
C VAL A 121 -3.28 5.90 6.35
N ASN A 122 -2.01 5.98 5.97
CA ASN A 122 -1.57 5.79 4.59
C ASN A 122 -1.54 4.30 4.25
N ILE A 123 -2.03 3.94 3.06
CA ILE A 123 -2.01 2.56 2.57
C ILE A 123 -1.19 2.49 1.28
N VAL A 124 -0.12 1.70 1.31
CA VAL A 124 0.70 1.39 0.14
C VAL A 124 0.28 0.04 -0.41
N ALA A 125 -0.22 0.00 -1.64
CA ALA A 125 -0.52 -1.26 -2.32
C ALA A 125 0.72 -1.80 -3.03
N SER A 126 0.76 -3.12 -3.17
CA SER A 126 1.80 -3.82 -3.91
C SER A 126 1.32 -4.35 -5.26
N SER A 127 2.24 -4.43 -6.22
CA SER A 127 2.08 -5.20 -7.46
C SER A 127 2.83 -6.53 -7.35
N GLY A 128 2.23 -7.60 -7.88
CA GLY A 128 2.83 -8.94 -7.88
C GLY A 128 3.81 -9.15 -9.04
N VAL A 129 4.94 -9.79 -8.74
CA VAL A 129 5.88 -10.34 -9.73
C VAL A 129 5.95 -11.85 -9.50
N ASN A 130 5.38 -12.62 -10.43
CA ASN A 130 5.36 -14.07 -10.34
C ASN A 130 6.73 -14.66 -10.72
N PRO A 131 7.27 -15.65 -10.00
CA PRO A 131 8.51 -16.34 -10.38
C PRO A 131 8.41 -17.17 -11.68
N GLY A 132 7.19 -17.41 -12.19
CA GLY A 132 6.97 -17.95 -13.54
C GLY A 132 6.97 -16.89 -14.64
N GLY A 133 6.92 -15.61 -14.28
CA GLY A 133 7.17 -14.49 -15.17
C GLY A 133 8.67 -14.20 -15.20
N THR A 134 9.27 -14.25 -16.39
CA THR A 134 10.59 -13.65 -16.61
C THR A 134 10.39 -12.23 -17.15
N PRO A 135 11.33 -11.29 -17.03
CA PRO A 135 11.20 -9.97 -17.66
C PRO A 135 11.19 -10.10 -19.19
N ASP A 136 11.76 -11.20 -19.68
CA ASP A 136 11.70 -11.63 -21.07
C ASP A 136 10.31 -12.16 -21.48
N ASN A 137 9.40 -12.41 -20.54
CA ASN A 137 8.00 -12.75 -20.84
C ASN A 137 7.25 -11.44 -21.17
N PRO A 138 6.87 -11.22 -22.45
CA PRO A 138 6.25 -9.96 -22.86
C PRO A 138 4.95 -9.67 -22.12
N SER A 139 4.19 -10.71 -21.74
CA SER A 139 2.90 -10.56 -21.06
C SER A 139 3.06 -10.10 -19.62
N ALA A 140 4.06 -10.61 -18.89
CA ALA A 140 4.33 -10.20 -17.50
C ALA A 140 4.81 -8.74 -17.44
N THR A 141 5.70 -8.35 -18.36
CA THR A 141 6.19 -6.98 -18.47
C THR A 141 5.09 -6.02 -18.93
N LEU A 142 4.19 -6.45 -19.83
CA LEU A 142 3.04 -5.65 -20.23
C LEU A 142 2.07 -5.43 -19.07
N TRP A 143 1.74 -6.48 -18.31
CA TRP A 143 0.87 -6.39 -17.13
C TRP A 143 1.41 -5.39 -16.11
N LEU A 144 2.68 -5.53 -15.71
CA LEU A 144 3.28 -4.62 -14.76
C LEU A 144 3.30 -3.18 -15.29
N LYS A 145 3.61 -3.00 -16.58
CA LYS A 145 3.56 -1.67 -17.20
C LYS A 145 2.16 -1.07 -17.13
N GLN A 146 1.11 -1.86 -17.40
CA GLN A 146 -0.28 -1.42 -17.26
C GLN A 146 -0.61 -1.04 -15.82
N GLU A 147 -0.23 -1.84 -14.82
CA GLU A 147 -0.44 -1.49 -13.42
C GLU A 147 0.25 -0.18 -13.02
N LEU A 148 1.45 0.07 -13.56
CA LEU A 148 2.19 1.32 -13.33
C LEU A 148 1.59 2.52 -14.08
N THR A 149 1.14 2.36 -15.34
CA THR A 149 0.66 3.47 -16.17
C THR A 149 -0.83 3.74 -16.04
N GLU A 150 -1.65 2.71 -15.88
CA GLU A 150 -3.12 2.77 -15.85
C GLU A 150 -3.67 2.59 -14.42
N GLY A 151 -3.14 1.61 -13.68
CA GLY A 151 -3.42 1.43 -12.24
C GLY A 151 -3.80 -0.01 -11.89
N LEU A 152 -4.03 -0.28 -10.61
CA LEU A 152 -4.28 -1.62 -10.08
C LEU A 152 -5.76 -2.00 -10.16
N ASP A 153 -6.06 -3.23 -10.57
CA ASP A 153 -7.39 -3.85 -10.58
C ASP A 153 -8.49 -2.98 -11.25
N GLY A 154 -8.14 -2.25 -12.32
CA GLY A 154 -9.06 -1.35 -13.04
C GLY A 154 -9.32 0.00 -12.34
N THR A 155 -8.64 0.27 -11.23
CA THR A 155 -8.63 1.57 -10.55
C THR A 155 -7.49 2.45 -11.07
N THR A 156 -7.45 3.72 -10.66
CA THR A 156 -6.33 4.63 -10.95
C THR A 156 -5.18 4.54 -9.94
N ALA A 157 -5.35 3.78 -8.86
CA ALA A 157 -4.36 3.65 -7.80
C ALA A 157 -3.10 2.95 -8.32
N LYS A 158 -1.93 3.45 -7.94
CA LYS A 158 -0.63 2.93 -8.37
C LYS A 158 0.01 2.09 -7.26
N PRO A 159 0.78 1.04 -7.60
CA PRO A 159 1.56 0.32 -6.61
C PRO A 159 2.73 1.19 -6.10
N GLY A 160 3.03 1.08 -4.81
CA GLY A 160 4.24 1.65 -4.22
C GLY A 160 5.31 0.63 -3.83
N LEU A 161 5.00 -0.66 -4.00
CA LEU A 161 5.90 -1.78 -3.73
C LEU A 161 5.72 -2.85 -4.81
N LEU A 162 6.80 -3.53 -5.18
CA LEU A 162 6.73 -4.79 -5.90
C LEU A 162 6.94 -5.96 -4.95
N THR A 163 6.07 -6.96 -4.98
CA THR A 163 6.27 -8.22 -4.25
C THR A 163 6.70 -9.30 -5.22
N CYS A 164 7.81 -9.98 -4.94
CA CYS A 164 8.31 -11.09 -5.75
C CYS A 164 8.30 -12.36 -4.91
N ALA A 165 7.53 -13.36 -5.34
CA ALA A 165 7.48 -14.64 -4.65
C ALA A 165 8.74 -15.48 -4.98
N MET A 166 9.33 -16.12 -3.97
CA MET A 166 10.53 -16.96 -4.07
C MET A 166 10.19 -18.43 -3.87
N GLN A 167 10.84 -19.30 -4.63
CA GLN A 167 10.82 -20.75 -4.40
C GLN A 167 12.09 -21.18 -3.66
N ASN A 168 11.98 -22.20 -2.79
CA ASN A 168 13.03 -22.58 -1.85
C ASN A 168 14.17 -23.44 -2.42
N ASP A 169 14.22 -23.67 -3.74
CA ASP A 169 15.39 -24.31 -4.36
C ASP A 169 16.45 -23.28 -4.78
N ALA A 170 17.72 -23.68 -4.73
CA ALA A 170 18.86 -22.77 -4.87
C ALA A 170 18.95 -22.09 -6.24
N ASP A 171 18.45 -22.73 -7.29
CA ASP A 171 18.49 -22.17 -8.65
C ASP A 171 17.33 -21.19 -8.87
N SER A 172 16.13 -21.50 -8.39
CA SER A 172 14.98 -20.59 -8.40
C SER A 172 15.19 -19.35 -7.54
N LEU A 173 15.93 -19.44 -6.43
CA LEU A 173 16.29 -18.26 -5.64
C LEU A 173 17.13 -17.27 -6.45
N LYS A 174 18.17 -17.75 -7.14
CA LYS A 174 19.00 -16.89 -8.00
C LYS A 174 18.18 -16.25 -9.12
N ALA A 175 17.25 -16.99 -9.71
CA ALA A 175 16.34 -16.46 -10.71
C ALA A 175 15.45 -15.35 -10.13
N SER A 176 14.86 -15.58 -8.95
CA SER A 176 14.00 -14.61 -8.26
C SER A 176 14.74 -13.32 -7.88
N PHE A 177 16.00 -13.41 -7.43
CA PHE A 177 16.83 -12.23 -7.16
C PHE A 177 17.14 -11.43 -8.43
N ARG A 178 17.45 -12.09 -9.55
CA ARG A 178 17.68 -11.41 -10.84
C ARG A 178 16.41 -10.73 -11.31
N LEU A 179 15.28 -11.42 -11.22
CA LEU A 179 13.95 -10.92 -11.55
C LEU A 179 13.63 -9.64 -10.77
N ALA A 180 13.76 -9.70 -9.44
CA ALA A 180 13.56 -8.57 -8.55
C ALA A 180 14.47 -7.38 -8.91
N ALA A 181 15.77 -7.63 -9.16
CA ALA A 181 16.71 -6.60 -9.53
C ALA A 181 16.39 -5.98 -10.90
N GLU A 182 15.91 -6.76 -11.86
CA GLU A 182 15.52 -6.26 -13.18
C GLU A 182 14.29 -5.36 -13.11
N TYR A 183 13.25 -5.77 -12.39
CA TYR A 183 12.06 -4.95 -12.20
C TYR A 183 12.34 -3.69 -11.37
N GLN A 184 13.18 -3.79 -10.34
CA GLN A 184 13.61 -2.61 -9.59
C GLN A 184 14.30 -1.59 -10.51
N ARG A 185 15.20 -2.03 -11.39
CA ARG A 185 15.88 -1.14 -12.35
C ARG A 185 14.94 -0.53 -13.38
N GLN A 186 13.93 -1.27 -13.82
CA GLN A 186 12.97 -0.80 -14.82
C GLN A 186 11.95 0.20 -14.25
N THR A 187 11.55 0.01 -12.99
CA THR A 187 10.43 0.74 -12.39
C THR A 187 10.86 1.80 -11.37
N GLY A 188 12.03 1.62 -10.73
CA GLY A 188 12.45 2.42 -9.59
C GLY A 188 11.75 2.07 -8.27
N LEU A 189 10.74 1.18 -8.29
CA LEU A 189 9.98 0.84 -7.09
C LEU A 189 10.78 -0.09 -6.15
N PRO A 190 10.60 0.04 -4.82
CA PRO A 190 11.10 -0.93 -3.86
C PRO A 190 10.57 -2.34 -4.17
N VAL A 191 11.37 -3.36 -3.87
CA VAL A 191 11.00 -4.76 -4.07
C VAL A 191 11.08 -5.52 -2.76
N MET A 192 9.99 -6.17 -2.37
CA MET A 192 9.92 -7.13 -1.27
C MET A 192 9.97 -8.55 -1.82
N LEU A 193 10.91 -9.34 -1.32
CA LEU A 193 10.97 -10.76 -1.59
C LEU A 193 10.14 -11.50 -0.55
N ARG A 194 9.19 -12.32 -1.01
CA ARG A 194 8.34 -13.14 -0.14
C ARG A 194 8.57 -14.61 -0.40
N GLU A 195 8.66 -15.40 0.66
CA GLU A 195 8.66 -16.86 0.49
C GLU A 195 7.30 -17.29 -0.07
N ARG A 196 7.29 -18.06 -1.16
CA ARG A 196 6.06 -18.69 -1.64
C ARG A 196 5.74 -19.83 -0.68
N ALA A 197 4.70 -19.66 0.14
CA ALA A 197 4.11 -20.80 0.85
C ALA A 197 3.79 -21.89 -0.18
N ALA A 198 4.06 -23.16 0.15
CA ALA A 198 3.90 -24.29 -0.77
C ALA A 198 2.42 -24.52 -1.13
N THR A 199 1.84 -23.67 -1.98
CA THR A 199 0.48 -23.78 -2.48
C THR A 199 0.46 -23.50 -3.99
N ALA A 200 -0.38 -24.28 -4.68
CA ALA A 200 -0.24 -24.69 -6.07
C ALA A 200 -0.09 -23.55 -7.10
N ALA A 201 0.49 -23.90 -8.24
CA ALA A 201 0.79 -23.01 -9.36
C ALA A 201 -0.43 -22.18 -9.79
N PHE A 202 -0.26 -20.85 -9.83
CA PHE A 202 -1.21 -19.92 -10.42
C PHE A 202 -1.04 -19.93 -11.94
N GLN A 203 -2.13 -20.18 -12.67
CA GLN A 203 -2.20 -19.88 -14.11
C GLN A 203 -2.69 -18.45 -14.27
N LEU A 204 -1.96 -17.66 -15.08
CA LEU A 204 -2.45 -16.35 -15.50
C LEU A 204 -3.85 -16.52 -16.10
N PRO A 205 -4.84 -15.66 -15.76
CA PRO A 205 -6.07 -15.64 -16.51
C PRO A 205 -5.72 -15.40 -17.98
N GLU A 206 -6.13 -16.32 -18.85
CA GLU A 206 -6.18 -16.06 -20.28
C GLU A 206 -7.12 -14.87 -20.46
N ALA A 207 -6.55 -13.67 -20.55
CA ALA A 207 -7.29 -12.52 -21.02
C ALA A 207 -7.82 -12.90 -22.40
N ALA A 208 -9.15 -12.90 -22.54
CA ALA A 208 -9.84 -13.03 -23.80
C ALA A 208 -9.27 -11.99 -24.77
N ILE A 209 -8.38 -12.44 -25.63
CA ILE A 209 -8.06 -11.75 -26.89
C ILE A 209 -9.21 -12.14 -27.82
N GLU A 210 -10.29 -11.36 -27.79
CA GLU A 210 -11.17 -11.13 -28.94
C GLU A 210 -11.32 -9.62 -29.17
#